data_AF-A0A959HR09-F1
#
_entry.id   AF-A0A959HR09-F1
#
_cell.length_a   1.000
_cell.length_b   1.000
_cell.length_c   1.000
_cell.angle_alpha   90.00
_cell.angle_beta   90.00
_cell.angle_gamma   90.00
#
_symmetry.space_group_name_H-M   'P 1'
#
loop_
_entity.id
_entity.type
_entity.pdbx_description
1 polymer ?
#
loop_
_entity_poly.entity_id
_entity_poly.type
_entity_poly.pdbx_seq_one_letter_code
_entity_poly.pdbx_strand_id
1 'polypeptide(L)'
;MMLLYLVPSFAQRLPRLEVSSNNPHYLQTSKGKPFFWLGDTGWLLFSKLNREEAIQYLDDRAQKGFNVLQVMVLHELDVTNYDGRPALIDKDITKPNITRGSNPGNQLAYDYWDHMDFIITQAERRGIYMALVPIWGDIVKKGVVSTSQAAEYTTWLVKRYRSRSNIIWLNGGDVRGDQYTIIWDTIGRVIRKYDNQHLIAFHPFGRTSSSWWFQHAEWLDINEFQSGHQDYDQDKSEPAYGEDNWKYIRDDYSKLPIKPTLDGEPSYEAIPHGLHDGNQPYWTADDVRRYAYWSVFAGGCGFTYGHNAIMQMHKPEDANPAFSVREYWNEALNAPGAAQMQYLKKLILSKSFFDRIPDQSILVEPERLKHGYQAATRGEDYA
;
A
#
# COMPACT_ATOMS: atom_id res chain seq x y z
N MET A 1 30.75 -33.86 -13.18
CA MET A 1 31.04 -32.91 -12.07
C MET A 1 30.76 -31.52 -12.60
N MET A 2 29.53 -31.04 -12.43
CA MET A 2 29.06 -29.77 -13.01
C MET A 2 29.28 -28.68 -11.95
N LEU A 3 30.25 -27.80 -12.16
CA LEU A 3 30.50 -26.65 -11.31
C LEU A 3 29.33 -25.66 -11.47
N LEU A 4 28.52 -25.52 -10.41
CA LEU A 4 27.66 -24.36 -10.24
C LEU A 4 28.55 -23.14 -9.96
N TYR A 5 28.60 -22.20 -10.90
CA TYR A 5 29.12 -20.87 -10.64
C TYR A 5 28.12 -20.11 -9.77
N LEU A 6 28.42 -20.02 -8.47
CA LEU A 6 27.83 -19.04 -7.58
C LEU A 6 28.28 -17.64 -8.03
N VAL A 7 27.41 -16.94 -8.76
CA VAL A 7 27.57 -15.50 -8.97
C VAL A 7 27.37 -14.82 -7.61
N PRO A 8 28.31 -14.01 -7.12
CA PRO A 8 28.10 -13.26 -5.89
C PRO A 8 26.93 -12.30 -6.09
N SER A 9 25.83 -12.52 -5.36
CA SER A 9 24.69 -11.61 -5.30
C SER A 9 25.13 -10.34 -4.57
N PHE A 10 25.65 -9.36 -5.30
CA PHE A 10 25.66 -7.99 -4.83
C PHE A 10 24.20 -7.60 -4.63
N ALA A 11 23.84 -7.15 -3.42
CA ALA A 11 22.50 -6.66 -3.11
C ALA A 11 22.07 -5.65 -4.19
N GLN A 12 21.07 -6.02 -4.98
CA GLN A 12 20.58 -5.17 -6.06
C GLN A 12 19.74 -4.04 -5.44
N ARG A 13 20.35 -2.86 -5.28
CA ARG A 13 19.59 -1.66 -4.94
C ARG A 13 18.55 -1.40 -6.02
N LEU A 14 17.30 -1.22 -5.61
CA LEU A 14 16.23 -0.81 -6.51
C LEU A 14 16.44 0.64 -6.95
N PRO A 15 16.03 1.01 -8.17
CA PRO A 15 16.07 2.40 -8.61
C PRO A 15 15.24 3.28 -7.69
N ARG A 16 15.67 4.53 -7.46
CA ARG A 16 14.80 5.49 -6.78
C ARG A 16 13.54 5.74 -7.62
N LEU A 17 12.39 5.93 -6.98
CA LEU A 17 11.15 6.32 -7.65
C LEU A 17 10.96 7.84 -7.62
N GLU A 18 10.33 8.37 -8.65
CA GLU A 18 9.99 9.79 -8.76
C GLU A 18 8.69 9.97 -9.55
N VAL A 19 8.00 11.09 -9.30
CA VAL A 19 6.90 11.54 -10.19
C VAL A 19 7.51 11.88 -11.55
N SER A 20 6.88 11.40 -12.63
CA SER A 20 7.43 11.61 -13.96
C SER A 20 7.42 13.09 -14.35
N SER A 21 8.56 13.57 -14.85
CA SER A 21 8.69 14.91 -15.42
C SER A 21 7.98 15.05 -16.77
N ASN A 22 7.73 13.94 -17.48
CA ASN A 22 7.07 13.94 -18.78
C ASN A 22 5.55 14.01 -18.63
N ASN A 23 5.01 13.27 -17.66
CA ASN A 23 3.60 13.30 -17.31
C ASN A 23 3.44 13.12 -15.79
N PRO A 24 3.16 14.20 -15.04
CA PRO A 24 3.07 14.17 -13.58
C PRO A 24 1.90 13.33 -13.01
N HIS A 25 1.02 12.76 -13.84
CA HIS A 25 0.05 11.76 -13.41
C HIS A 25 0.66 10.38 -13.13
N TYR A 26 1.91 10.13 -13.52
CA TYR A 26 2.53 8.81 -13.46
C TYR A 26 3.87 8.79 -12.73
N LEU A 27 4.30 7.57 -12.39
CA LEU A 27 5.56 7.31 -11.70
C LEU A 27 6.61 6.77 -12.67
N GLN A 28 7.88 7.08 -12.37
CA GLN A 28 9.03 6.54 -13.06
C GLN A 28 10.14 6.19 -12.07
N THR A 29 11.08 5.39 -12.53
CA THR A 29 12.37 5.25 -11.86
C THR A 29 13.26 6.46 -12.17
N SER A 30 14.27 6.72 -11.35
CA SER A 30 15.29 7.76 -11.59
C SER A 30 16.14 7.55 -12.86
N LYS A 31 15.86 6.49 -13.62
CA LYS A 31 16.44 6.20 -14.94
C LYS A 31 15.44 6.46 -16.07
N GLY A 32 14.31 7.11 -15.78
CA GLY A 32 13.25 7.42 -16.75
C GLY A 32 12.38 6.23 -17.17
N LYS A 33 12.55 5.03 -16.58
CA LYS A 33 11.69 3.88 -16.91
C LYS A 33 10.33 4.01 -16.22
N PRO A 34 9.21 3.69 -16.91
CA PRO A 34 7.88 3.58 -16.29
C PRO A 34 7.88 2.75 -15.01
N PHE A 35 7.17 3.23 -14.00
CA PHE A 35 6.86 2.48 -12.79
C PHE A 35 5.34 2.37 -12.64
N PHE A 36 4.78 1.23 -13.06
CA PHE A 36 3.40 0.89 -12.73
C PHE A 36 3.35 0.31 -11.31
N TRP A 37 2.65 0.99 -10.40
CA TRP A 37 2.45 0.51 -9.03
C TRP A 37 1.47 -0.67 -9.06
N LEU A 38 1.96 -1.87 -8.75
CA LEU A 38 1.12 -3.03 -8.47
C LEU A 38 1.37 -3.45 -7.03
N GLY A 39 0.50 -2.93 -6.16
CA GLY A 39 0.56 -3.11 -4.72
C GLY A 39 -0.17 -4.36 -4.27
N ASP A 40 0.28 -4.93 -3.16
CA ASP A 40 -0.50 -5.87 -2.35
C ASP A 40 -0.50 -5.42 -0.88
N THR A 41 -1.56 -5.76 -0.16
CA THR A 41 -1.78 -5.35 1.22
C THR A 41 -1.40 -6.46 2.19
N GLY A 42 -0.27 -6.30 2.87
CA GLY A 42 0.18 -7.19 3.94
C GLY A 42 0.26 -6.45 5.27
N TRP A 43 -0.83 -5.86 5.74
CA TRP A 43 -0.84 -4.93 6.87
C TRP A 43 -0.10 -5.46 8.11
N LEU A 44 -0.30 -6.73 8.47
CA LEU A 44 0.30 -7.37 9.65
C LEU A 44 1.56 -8.21 9.33
N LEU A 45 2.22 -7.96 8.19
CA LEU A 45 3.42 -8.69 7.77
C LEU A 45 4.53 -8.68 8.84
N PHE A 46 4.86 -7.51 9.39
CA PHE A 46 5.95 -7.38 10.36
C PHE A 46 5.64 -7.99 11.73
N SER A 47 4.35 -8.03 12.11
CA SER A 47 3.94 -8.52 13.42
C SER A 47 3.69 -10.03 13.44
N LYS A 48 3.22 -10.63 12.33
CA LYS A 48 2.70 -12.01 12.37
C LYS A 48 3.51 -13.06 11.64
N LEU A 49 4.28 -12.69 10.61
CA LEU A 49 5.07 -13.68 9.87
C LEU A 49 6.44 -13.84 10.51
N ASN A 50 6.90 -15.09 10.60
CA ASN A 50 8.30 -15.38 10.87
C ASN A 50 9.16 -15.16 9.61
N ARG A 51 10.45 -15.48 9.68
CA ARG A 51 11.39 -15.20 8.59
C ARG A 51 11.11 -16.05 7.34
N GLU A 52 10.80 -17.33 7.53
CA GLU A 52 10.51 -18.29 6.48
C GLU A 52 9.17 -17.97 5.80
N GLU A 53 8.14 -17.67 6.60
CA GLU A 53 6.83 -17.25 6.13
C GLU A 53 6.90 -15.92 5.35
N ALA A 54 7.67 -14.94 5.85
CA ALA A 54 7.88 -13.68 5.15
C ALA A 54 8.59 -13.91 3.81
N ILE A 55 9.58 -14.81 3.74
CA ILE A 55 10.20 -15.21 2.47
C ILE A 55 9.17 -15.84 1.53
N GLN A 56 8.35 -16.77 2.01
CA GLN A 56 7.32 -17.43 1.22
C GLN A 56 6.32 -16.43 0.64
N TYR A 57 5.82 -15.51 1.47
CA TYR A 57 4.92 -14.44 1.04
C TYR A 57 5.58 -13.56 -0.03
N LEU A 58 6.81 -13.08 0.22
CA LEU A 58 7.51 -12.21 -0.72
C LEU A 58 7.84 -12.91 -2.05
N ASP A 59 8.21 -14.19 -2.03
CA ASP A 59 8.45 -14.98 -3.24
C ASP A 59 7.18 -15.11 -4.07
N ASP A 60 6.06 -15.41 -3.42
CA ASP A 60 4.75 -15.50 -4.07
C ASP A 60 4.35 -14.17 -4.73
N ARG A 61 4.49 -13.05 -4.02
CA ARG A 61 4.13 -11.72 -4.55
C ARG A 61 5.05 -11.29 -5.69
N ALA A 62 6.35 -11.58 -5.59
CA ALA A 62 7.28 -11.35 -6.69
C ALA A 62 6.92 -12.16 -7.94
N GLN A 63 6.56 -13.44 -7.80
CA GLN A 63 6.15 -14.31 -8.92
C GLN A 63 4.88 -13.80 -9.62
N LYS A 64 3.97 -13.16 -8.87
CA LYS A 64 2.75 -12.52 -9.41
C LYS A 64 2.99 -11.08 -9.88
N GLY A 65 4.22 -10.61 -9.86
CA GLY A 65 4.60 -9.32 -10.41
C GLY A 65 4.22 -8.11 -9.54
N PHE A 66 3.76 -8.33 -8.31
CA PHE A 66 3.63 -7.26 -7.32
C PHE A 66 5.01 -6.63 -7.09
N ASN A 67 5.05 -5.31 -7.00
CA ASN A 67 6.28 -4.54 -6.81
C ASN A 67 6.17 -3.52 -5.67
N VAL A 68 5.01 -3.43 -5.01
CA VAL A 68 4.84 -2.64 -3.79
C VAL A 68 4.09 -3.49 -2.76
N LEU A 69 4.48 -3.41 -1.49
CA LEU A 69 3.74 -3.96 -0.36
C LEU A 69 3.41 -2.86 0.64
N GLN A 70 2.12 -2.68 0.92
CA GLN A 70 1.67 -1.77 1.98
C GLN A 70 1.65 -2.53 3.31
N VAL A 71 2.31 -1.96 4.32
CA VAL A 71 2.53 -2.63 5.62
C VAL A 71 2.47 -1.62 6.76
N MET A 72 1.84 -2.00 7.87
CA MET A 72 1.83 -1.19 9.08
C MET A 72 3.12 -1.38 9.89
N VAL A 73 3.79 -0.29 10.24
CA VAL A 73 4.94 -0.34 11.17
C VAL A 73 4.45 -0.47 12.60
N LEU A 74 3.54 0.41 13.02
CA LEU A 74 2.85 0.35 14.31
C LEU A 74 1.33 0.40 14.08
N HIS A 75 0.64 -0.71 14.31
CA HIS A 75 -0.84 -0.76 14.27
C HIS A 75 -1.48 -0.64 15.66
N GLU A 76 -0.70 -0.95 16.70
CA GLU A 76 -0.98 -0.71 18.10
C GLU A 76 0.32 -0.37 18.84
N LEU A 77 0.23 0.16 20.07
CA LEU A 77 1.41 0.58 20.83
C LEU A 77 2.16 -0.57 21.52
N ASP A 78 1.49 -1.71 21.70
CA ASP A 78 2.04 -2.96 22.23
C ASP A 78 2.29 -4.00 21.15
N VAL A 79 2.39 -3.58 19.88
CA VAL A 79 2.67 -4.47 18.77
C VAL A 79 3.97 -5.24 19.04
N THR A 80 3.89 -6.54 18.78
CA THR A 80 5.02 -7.45 18.82
C THR A 80 5.27 -8.06 17.45
N ASN A 81 6.47 -8.61 17.23
CA ASN A 81 6.72 -9.53 16.12
C ASN A 81 6.21 -10.94 16.46
N TYR A 82 6.38 -11.88 15.53
CA TYR A 82 5.92 -13.25 15.66
C TYR A 82 6.46 -14.01 16.91
N ASP A 83 7.58 -13.56 17.49
CA ASP A 83 8.21 -14.14 18.70
C ASP A 83 7.86 -13.32 19.98
N GLY A 84 6.87 -12.45 19.92
CA GLY A 84 6.42 -11.64 21.05
C GLY A 84 7.38 -10.50 21.44
N ARG A 85 8.31 -10.09 20.55
CA ARG A 85 9.23 -8.97 20.83
C ARG A 85 8.51 -7.64 20.58
N PRO A 86 8.35 -6.77 21.59
CA PRO A 86 7.63 -5.53 21.43
C PRO A 86 8.44 -4.52 20.62
N ALA A 87 7.75 -3.75 19.76
CA ALA A 87 8.38 -2.68 18.98
C ALA A 87 8.82 -1.50 19.84
N LEU A 88 8.14 -1.26 20.97
CA LEU A 88 8.32 -0.10 21.84
C LEU A 88 8.57 -0.52 23.29
N ILE A 89 9.33 0.29 24.03
CA ILE A 89 9.49 0.17 25.48
C ILE A 89 8.30 0.88 26.14
N ASP A 90 7.61 0.20 27.05
CA ASP A 90 6.48 0.75 27.83
C ASP A 90 5.37 1.39 26.97
N LYS A 91 5.16 0.89 25.75
CA LYS A 91 4.17 1.43 24.79
C LYS A 91 4.42 2.90 24.40
N ASP A 92 5.63 3.41 24.64
CA ASP A 92 6.02 4.79 24.35
C ASP A 92 6.65 4.89 22.95
N ILE A 93 5.98 5.58 22.03
CA ILE A 93 6.44 5.70 20.64
C ILE A 93 7.80 6.39 20.50
N THR A 94 8.21 7.17 21.52
CA THR A 94 9.53 7.82 21.52
C THR A 94 10.65 6.87 21.92
N LYS A 95 10.32 5.64 22.35
CA LYS A 95 11.28 4.63 22.80
C LYS A 95 11.16 3.33 22.00
N PRO A 96 11.61 3.31 20.73
CA PRO A 96 11.80 2.08 19.99
C PRO A 96 12.66 1.08 20.78
N ASN A 97 12.16 -0.14 20.93
CA ASN A 97 12.84 -1.20 21.67
C ASN A 97 13.89 -1.88 20.78
N ILE A 98 15.15 -1.47 20.92
CA ILE A 98 16.27 -2.00 20.16
C ILE A 98 17.25 -2.77 21.05
N THR A 99 17.78 -3.87 20.52
CA THR A 99 18.79 -4.71 21.14
C THR A 99 20.13 -4.54 20.41
N ARG A 100 21.22 -5.04 21.03
CA ARG A 100 22.53 -5.04 20.38
C ARG A 100 22.72 -6.35 19.63
N GLY A 101 22.86 -6.24 18.30
CA GLY A 101 23.05 -7.38 17.41
C GLY A 101 21.90 -7.47 16.41
N SER A 102 21.84 -8.58 15.67
CA SER A 102 20.70 -8.90 14.79
C SER A 102 20.65 -10.40 14.49
N ASN A 103 21.15 -11.24 15.41
CA ASN A 103 21.23 -12.68 15.21
C ASN A 103 19.89 -13.34 15.55
N PRO A 104 19.13 -13.87 14.58
CA PRO A 104 17.83 -14.48 14.85
C PRO A 104 17.89 -15.71 15.75
N GLY A 105 19.06 -16.37 15.86
CA GLY A 105 19.28 -17.48 16.79
C GLY A 105 19.57 -17.03 18.23
N ASN A 106 19.67 -15.73 18.50
CA ASN A 106 19.86 -15.18 19.83
C ASN A 106 18.74 -14.19 20.16
N GLN A 107 17.80 -14.64 20.97
CA GLN A 107 16.64 -13.87 21.41
C GLN A 107 16.97 -12.56 22.15
N LEU A 108 18.17 -12.44 22.74
CA LEU A 108 18.62 -11.21 23.42
C LEU A 108 19.20 -10.18 22.44
N ALA A 109 19.34 -10.54 21.16
CA ALA A 109 20.03 -9.76 20.14
C ALA A 109 19.22 -9.66 18.82
N TYR A 110 17.94 -10.01 18.82
CA TYR A 110 17.05 -9.89 17.66
C TYR A 110 15.71 -9.32 18.09
N ASP A 111 15.52 -8.04 17.80
CA ASP A 111 14.31 -7.30 18.16
C ASP A 111 13.30 -7.19 17.01
N TYR A 112 12.20 -6.48 17.27
CA TYR A 112 11.18 -6.17 16.27
C TYR A 112 11.75 -5.48 15.02
N TRP A 113 12.66 -4.52 15.23
CA TRP A 113 13.21 -3.69 14.17
C TRP A 113 14.25 -4.44 13.34
N ASP A 114 15.00 -5.37 13.92
CA ASP A 114 15.85 -6.31 13.17
C ASP A 114 15.02 -7.26 12.30
N HIS A 115 13.83 -7.63 12.77
CA HIS A 115 12.90 -8.42 11.99
C HIS A 115 12.33 -7.65 10.79
N MET A 116 11.90 -6.42 11.01
CA MET A 116 11.49 -5.50 9.95
C MET A 116 12.63 -5.27 8.94
N ASP A 117 13.86 -5.03 9.41
CA ASP A 117 15.05 -4.88 8.57
C ASP A 117 15.32 -6.11 7.68
N PHE A 118 15.13 -7.31 8.24
CA PHE A 118 15.24 -8.55 7.48
C PHE A 118 14.19 -8.60 6.36
N ILE A 119 12.91 -8.34 6.67
CA ILE A 119 11.82 -8.39 5.70
C ILE A 119 12.02 -7.35 4.59
N ILE A 120 12.37 -6.10 4.93
CA ILE A 120 12.67 -5.05 3.95
C ILE A 120 13.82 -5.47 3.03
N THR A 121 14.87 -6.10 3.57
CA THR A 121 15.99 -6.63 2.78
C THR A 121 15.55 -7.76 1.85
N GLN A 122 14.67 -8.65 2.31
CA GLN A 122 14.14 -9.74 1.48
C GLN A 122 13.22 -9.22 0.36
N ALA A 123 12.46 -8.16 0.62
CA ALA A 123 11.65 -7.49 -0.39
C ALA A 123 12.52 -6.81 -1.45
N GLU A 124 13.61 -6.13 -1.05
CA GLU A 124 14.56 -5.48 -1.97
C GLU A 124 15.15 -6.50 -2.96
N ARG A 125 15.57 -7.67 -2.45
CA ARG A 125 16.11 -8.78 -3.27
C ARG A 125 15.13 -9.31 -4.32
N ARG A 126 13.84 -9.03 -4.15
CA ARG A 126 12.74 -9.50 -5.00
C ARG A 126 12.14 -8.39 -5.86
N GLY A 127 12.72 -7.19 -5.84
CA GLY A 127 12.18 -6.08 -6.64
C GLY A 127 10.95 -5.40 -6.04
N ILE A 128 10.72 -5.58 -4.73
CA ILE A 128 9.54 -5.08 -4.04
C ILE A 128 9.90 -3.87 -3.17
N TYR A 129 9.17 -2.78 -3.38
CA TYR A 129 9.16 -1.60 -2.51
C TYR A 129 8.21 -1.82 -1.33
N MET A 130 8.58 -1.30 -0.17
CA MET A 130 7.82 -1.35 1.07
C MET A 130 7.19 0.02 1.31
N ALA A 131 5.88 0.12 1.14
CA ALA A 131 5.09 1.28 1.52
C ALA A 131 4.78 1.20 3.02
N LEU A 132 5.55 1.95 3.81
CA LEU A 132 5.54 1.88 5.26
C LEU A 132 4.54 2.87 5.84
N VAL A 133 3.53 2.37 6.55
CA VAL A 133 2.66 3.20 7.38
C VAL A 133 3.30 3.41 8.75
N PRO A 134 3.85 4.60 9.08
CA PRO A 134 4.65 4.77 10.28
C PRO A 134 3.88 4.46 11.56
N ILE A 135 2.62 4.91 11.63
CA ILE A 135 1.73 4.77 12.77
C ILE A 135 0.28 4.78 12.29
N TRP A 136 -0.50 3.75 12.63
CA TRP A 136 -1.89 3.63 12.18
C TRP A 136 -2.80 4.67 12.84
N GLY A 137 -3.83 5.11 12.13
CA GLY A 137 -4.71 6.19 12.55
C GLY A 137 -5.40 5.96 13.89
N ASP A 138 -5.75 4.71 14.22
CA ASP A 138 -6.42 4.39 15.48
C ASP A 138 -5.57 4.66 16.73
N ILE A 139 -4.23 4.58 16.62
CA ILE A 139 -3.35 4.98 17.71
C ILE A 139 -3.47 6.50 17.94
N VAL A 140 -3.51 7.29 16.86
CA VAL A 140 -3.63 8.74 16.92
C VAL A 140 -5.02 9.16 17.41
N LYS A 141 -6.09 8.49 16.94
CA LYS A 141 -7.48 8.73 17.38
C LYS A 141 -7.68 8.51 18.89
N LYS A 142 -6.92 7.59 19.51
CA LYS A 142 -6.94 7.38 20.97
C LYS A 142 -6.38 8.57 21.76
N GLY A 143 -5.76 9.56 21.11
CA GLY A 143 -5.23 10.77 21.76
C GLY A 143 -3.99 10.53 22.63
N VAL A 144 -3.34 9.37 22.47
CA VAL A 144 -2.17 8.93 23.26
C VAL A 144 -0.83 9.33 22.62
N VAL A 145 -0.87 9.98 21.46
CA VAL A 145 0.29 10.46 20.72
C VAL A 145 0.17 11.97 20.52
N SER A 146 1.13 12.71 21.08
CA SER A 146 1.27 14.15 20.81
C SER A 146 2.05 14.41 19.53
N THR A 147 1.91 15.63 18.98
CA THR A 147 2.67 16.08 17.81
C THR A 147 4.19 15.99 18.00
N SER A 148 4.70 16.28 19.20
CA SER A 148 6.13 16.17 19.49
C SER A 148 6.61 14.72 19.48
N GLN A 149 5.85 13.80 20.09
CA GLN A 149 6.17 12.37 20.08
C GLN A 149 6.11 11.82 18.65
N ALA A 150 5.12 12.23 17.85
CA ALA A 150 5.04 11.86 16.44
C ALA A 150 6.26 12.35 15.64
N ALA A 151 6.71 13.58 15.87
CA ALA A 151 7.91 14.11 15.22
C ALA A 151 9.18 13.35 15.63
N GLU A 152 9.34 13.02 16.91
CA GLU A 152 10.48 12.29 17.44
C GLU A 152 10.55 10.86 16.88
N TYR A 153 9.44 10.13 16.98
CA TYR A 153 9.31 8.78 16.43
C TYR A 153 9.58 8.76 14.91
N THR A 154 8.94 9.67 14.17
CA THR A 154 9.13 9.75 12.71
C THR A 154 10.58 10.08 12.35
N THR A 155 11.23 10.98 13.11
CA THR A 155 12.65 11.30 12.90
C THR A 155 13.53 10.06 13.09
N TRP A 156 13.28 9.26 14.13
CA TRP A 156 14.01 8.02 14.37
C TRP A 156 13.79 7.02 13.23
N LEU A 157 12.53 6.80 12.84
CA LEU A 157 12.15 5.85 11.81
C LEU A 157 12.78 6.20 10.45
N VAL A 158 12.70 7.47 10.05
CA VAL A 158 13.28 7.96 8.80
C VAL A 158 14.79 7.83 8.81
N LYS A 159 15.46 8.14 9.93
CA LYS A 159 16.92 7.96 10.04
C LYS A 159 17.34 6.49 9.88
N ARG A 160 16.53 5.54 10.37
CA ARG A 160 16.78 4.11 10.21
C ARG A 160 16.65 3.66 8.75
N TYR A 161 15.61 4.13 8.04
CA TYR A 161 15.23 3.56 6.75
C TYR A 161 15.55 4.39 5.50
N ARG A 162 15.89 5.69 5.61
CA ARG A 162 16.18 6.56 4.45
C ARG A 162 17.31 6.09 3.51
N SER A 163 18.15 5.16 3.95
CA SER A 163 19.26 4.61 3.15
C SER A 163 18.91 3.32 2.41
N ARG A 164 17.75 2.71 2.73
CA ARG A 164 17.18 1.56 2.02
C ARG A 164 16.62 2.05 0.69
N SER A 165 16.81 1.30 -0.40
CA SER A 165 16.42 1.77 -1.73
C SER A 165 14.96 1.49 -2.10
N ASN A 166 14.30 0.65 -1.31
CA ASN A 166 13.00 0.09 -1.58
C ASN A 166 11.93 0.60 -0.60
N ILE A 167 11.99 1.88 -0.19
CA ILE A 167 11.01 2.48 0.72
C ILE A 167 10.08 3.43 -0.03
N ILE A 168 8.81 3.41 0.35
CA ILE A 168 7.81 4.43 0.07
C ILE A 168 7.21 4.80 1.41
N TRP A 169 7.08 6.09 1.71
CA TRP A 169 6.45 6.52 2.96
C TRP A 169 4.95 6.64 2.76
N LEU A 170 4.16 5.99 3.61
CA LEU A 170 2.71 6.02 3.52
C LEU A 170 2.12 6.62 4.81
N ASN A 171 1.96 7.94 4.85
CA ASN A 171 1.44 8.64 6.02
C ASN A 171 -0.06 8.29 6.25
N GLY A 172 -0.64 8.65 7.39
CA GLY A 172 -2.04 8.33 7.71
C GLY A 172 -2.24 6.89 8.18
N GLY A 173 -3.23 6.19 7.61
CA GLY A 173 -3.64 4.84 7.99
C GLY A 173 -5.08 4.82 8.50
N ASP A 174 -6.03 4.44 7.62
CA ASP A 174 -7.49 4.45 7.81
C ASP A 174 -8.02 5.61 8.69
N VAL A 175 -7.70 6.84 8.30
CA VAL A 175 -8.06 8.06 9.02
C VAL A 175 -8.29 9.22 8.07
N ARG A 176 -9.27 10.07 8.38
CA ARG A 176 -9.55 11.26 7.59
C ARG A 176 -8.43 12.28 7.79
N GLY A 177 -8.00 12.94 6.71
CA GLY A 177 -6.93 13.93 6.79
C GLY A 177 -7.29 15.21 7.56
N ASP A 178 -8.59 15.50 7.72
CA ASP A 178 -9.11 16.59 8.57
C ASP A 178 -9.13 16.25 10.08
N GLN A 179 -8.85 15.00 10.45
CA GLN A 179 -8.69 14.59 11.84
C GLN A 179 -7.22 14.53 12.19
N TYR A 180 -6.83 15.20 13.29
CA TYR A 180 -5.44 15.25 13.75
C TYR A 180 -4.47 15.77 12.68
N THR A 181 -4.93 16.65 11.78
CA THR A 181 -4.17 17.17 10.63
C THR A 181 -2.78 17.68 11.01
N ILE A 182 -2.63 18.33 12.17
CA ILE A 182 -1.34 18.84 12.65
C ILE A 182 -0.33 17.70 12.86
N ILE A 183 -0.77 16.54 13.38
CA ILE A 183 0.09 15.36 13.57
C ILE A 183 0.50 14.81 12.20
N TRP A 184 -0.44 14.65 11.27
CA TRP A 184 -0.15 14.12 9.93
C TRP A 184 0.76 15.04 9.13
N ASP A 185 0.52 16.35 9.14
CA ASP A 185 1.39 17.34 8.49
C ASP A 185 2.79 17.35 9.14
N THR A 186 2.87 17.17 10.45
CA THR A 186 4.16 17.04 11.16
C THR A 186 4.92 15.81 10.69
N ILE A 187 4.27 14.64 10.61
CA ILE A 187 4.90 13.41 10.11
C ILE A 187 5.42 13.63 8.69
N GLY A 188 4.58 14.14 7.78
CA GLY A 188 4.95 14.41 6.39
C GLY A 188 6.14 15.37 6.25
N ARG A 189 6.13 16.48 6.98
CA ARG A 189 7.25 17.45 6.99
C ARG A 189 8.53 16.87 7.58
N VAL A 190 8.44 16.06 8.64
CA VAL A 190 9.61 15.41 9.25
C VAL A 190 10.23 14.40 8.29
N ILE A 191 9.40 13.60 7.61
CA ILE A 191 9.89 12.68 6.56
C ILE A 191 10.62 13.48 5.49
N ARG A 192 9.96 14.49 4.88
CA ARG A 192 10.58 15.30 3.82
C ARG A 192 11.87 15.99 4.26
N LYS A 193 11.96 16.41 5.52
CA LYS A 193 13.16 17.05 6.09
C LYS A 193 14.35 16.10 6.18
N TYR A 194 14.14 14.83 6.52
CA TYR A 194 15.22 13.86 6.76
C TYR A 194 15.45 12.87 5.61
N ASP A 195 14.51 12.81 4.67
CA ASP A 195 14.52 11.96 3.48
C ASP A 195 13.90 12.71 2.27
N ASN A 196 14.77 13.10 1.34
CA ASN A 196 14.39 13.73 0.08
C ASN A 196 14.47 12.77 -1.11
N GLN A 197 14.58 11.46 -0.85
CA GLN A 197 14.81 10.45 -1.88
C GLN A 197 13.57 9.58 -2.12
N HIS A 198 12.80 9.30 -1.07
CA HIS A 198 11.60 8.47 -1.19
C HIS A 198 10.33 9.29 -1.41
N LEU A 199 9.40 8.69 -2.15
CA LEU A 199 8.07 9.22 -2.36
C LEU A 199 7.24 9.12 -1.08
N ILE A 200 6.32 10.06 -0.90
CA ILE A 200 5.38 10.10 0.22
C ILE A 200 3.95 10.11 -0.32
N ALA A 201 3.13 9.17 0.17
CA ALA A 201 1.69 9.10 -0.02
C ALA A 201 0.97 9.30 1.33
N PHE A 202 -0.36 9.36 1.32
CA PHE A 202 -1.18 9.38 2.52
C PHE A 202 -2.35 8.41 2.36
N HIS A 203 -2.42 7.39 3.20
CA HIS A 203 -3.50 6.43 3.24
C HIS A 203 -4.69 7.00 4.03
N PRO A 204 -5.81 7.34 3.38
CA PRO A 204 -6.92 8.01 4.05
C PRO A 204 -7.90 7.00 4.67
N PHE A 205 -9.04 7.50 5.16
CA PHE A 205 -10.15 6.68 5.64
C PHE A 205 -10.99 6.15 4.48
N GLY A 206 -11.72 5.07 4.73
CA GLY A 206 -12.70 4.54 3.79
C GLY A 206 -13.63 5.59 3.17
N ARG A 207 -13.80 5.47 1.85
CA ARG A 207 -14.59 6.35 0.99
C ARG A 207 -14.06 7.78 0.90
N THR A 208 -12.77 7.99 1.15
CA THR A 208 -12.12 9.32 1.08
C THR A 208 -10.81 9.30 0.29
N SER A 209 -10.34 10.46 -0.17
CA SER A 209 -9.05 10.63 -0.87
C SER A 209 -8.14 11.60 -0.12
N SER A 210 -6.83 11.32 -0.09
CA SER A 210 -5.83 12.23 0.47
C SER A 210 -5.85 13.61 -0.18
N SER A 211 -6.25 13.68 -1.45
CA SER A 211 -6.33 14.91 -2.25
C SER A 211 -7.36 15.90 -1.70
N TRP A 212 -8.26 15.46 -0.82
CA TRP A 212 -9.26 16.32 -0.19
C TRP A 212 -8.62 17.27 0.84
N TRP A 213 -7.47 16.89 1.40
CA TRP A 213 -6.82 17.65 2.47
C TRP A 213 -5.37 18.05 2.15
N PHE A 214 -4.65 17.20 1.41
CA PHE A 214 -3.21 17.32 1.25
C PHE A 214 -2.75 17.56 -0.21
N GLN A 215 -3.66 17.94 -1.11
CA GLN A 215 -3.31 18.25 -2.51
C GLN A 215 -2.19 19.27 -2.63
N HIS A 216 -2.18 20.28 -1.76
CA HIS A 216 -1.16 21.34 -1.73
C HIS A 216 -0.05 21.11 -0.71
N ALA A 217 -0.04 19.98 0.01
CA ALA A 217 1.05 19.67 0.92
C ALA A 217 2.33 19.39 0.12
N GLU A 218 3.40 20.13 0.43
CA GLU A 218 4.71 20.00 -0.22
C GLU A 218 5.36 18.64 0.02
N TRP A 219 4.98 17.96 1.11
CA TRP A 219 5.50 16.64 1.42
C TRP A 219 4.81 15.54 0.62
N LEU A 220 3.56 15.72 0.16
CA LEU A 220 2.79 14.65 -0.51
C LEU A 220 3.15 14.57 -2.00
N ASP A 221 3.63 13.42 -2.46
CA ASP A 221 3.95 13.18 -3.88
C ASP A 221 2.84 12.46 -4.62
N ILE A 222 2.18 11.50 -3.97
CA ILE A 222 1.15 10.63 -4.57
C ILE A 222 -0.15 10.78 -3.75
N ASN A 223 -1.27 10.97 -4.43
CA ASN A 223 -2.58 10.81 -3.81
C ASN A 223 -2.97 9.35 -3.73
N GLU A 224 -3.63 8.99 -2.64
CA GLU A 224 -4.20 7.66 -2.44
C GLU A 224 -5.62 7.82 -1.91
N PHE A 225 -6.52 6.94 -2.33
CA PHE A 225 -7.87 6.83 -1.79
C PHE A 225 -8.18 5.39 -1.40
N GLN A 226 -9.16 5.25 -0.51
CA GLN A 226 -9.72 3.97 -0.10
C GLN A 226 -11.14 3.87 -0.65
N SER A 227 -11.36 3.05 -1.68
CA SER A 227 -12.70 2.85 -2.25
C SER A 227 -13.48 1.72 -1.58
N GLY A 228 -12.81 0.74 -0.97
CA GLY A 228 -13.45 -0.35 -0.26
C GLY A 228 -14.18 0.13 0.99
N HIS A 229 -15.03 -0.67 1.66
CA HIS A 229 -15.43 -2.04 1.31
C HIS A 229 -16.96 -2.20 1.20
N GLN A 230 -17.68 -1.08 1.12
CA GLN A 230 -19.14 -1.04 1.01
C GLN A 230 -19.59 -1.19 -0.44
N ASP A 231 -20.70 -1.87 -0.67
CA ASP A 231 -21.33 -1.92 -1.99
C ASP A 231 -22.21 -0.68 -2.26
N TYR A 232 -22.86 -0.63 -3.44
CA TYR A 232 -23.73 0.48 -3.81
C TYR A 232 -24.89 0.74 -2.82
N ASP A 233 -25.39 -0.31 -2.16
CA ASP A 233 -26.53 -0.20 -1.26
C ASP A 233 -26.09 0.19 0.15
N GLN A 234 -24.84 -0.08 0.52
CA GLN A 234 -24.27 0.22 1.82
C GLN A 234 -23.58 1.60 1.90
N ASP A 235 -23.00 2.11 0.81
CA ASP A 235 -22.40 3.44 0.82
C ASP A 235 -23.49 4.52 0.86
N LYS A 236 -23.53 5.24 1.98
CA LYS A 236 -24.43 6.37 2.24
C LYS A 236 -23.68 7.64 2.60
N SER A 237 -22.35 7.62 2.53
CA SER A 237 -21.49 8.73 2.92
C SER A 237 -21.15 9.59 1.72
N GLU A 238 -21.42 10.90 1.76
CA GLU A 238 -21.07 11.80 0.66
C GLU A 238 -19.57 11.73 0.32
N PRO A 239 -19.19 11.57 -0.98
CA PRO A 239 -20.01 11.75 -2.18
C PRO A 239 -20.77 10.50 -2.69
N ALA A 240 -20.79 9.42 -1.91
CA ALA A 240 -21.53 8.17 -2.13
C ALA A 240 -21.24 7.52 -3.49
N TYR A 241 -19.96 7.31 -3.79
CA TYR A 241 -19.54 6.69 -5.05
C TYR A 241 -19.85 5.19 -5.11
N GLY A 242 -20.12 4.55 -3.97
CA GLY A 242 -20.33 3.11 -3.90
C GLY A 242 -19.16 2.36 -4.52
N GLU A 243 -19.43 1.47 -5.47
CA GLU A 243 -18.37 0.69 -6.12
C GLU A 243 -17.67 1.42 -7.28
N ASP A 244 -18.09 2.65 -7.62
CA ASP A 244 -17.56 3.43 -8.74
C ASP A 244 -16.20 4.09 -8.40
N ASN A 245 -15.18 3.28 -8.08
CA ASN A 245 -13.89 3.76 -7.63
C ASN A 245 -13.16 4.67 -8.64
N TRP A 246 -13.47 4.55 -9.94
CA TRP A 246 -13.00 5.44 -11.00
C TRP A 246 -13.36 6.91 -10.78
N LYS A 247 -14.42 7.21 -10.00
CA LYS A 247 -14.81 8.59 -9.69
C LYS A 247 -13.76 9.29 -8.82
N TYR A 248 -13.14 8.60 -7.86
CA TYR A 248 -12.04 9.16 -7.07
C TYR A 248 -10.84 9.53 -7.95
N ILE A 249 -10.48 8.66 -8.90
CA ILE A 249 -9.41 8.94 -9.87
C ILE A 249 -9.75 10.15 -10.71
N ARG A 250 -10.97 10.21 -11.28
CA ARG A 250 -11.40 11.32 -12.14
C ARG A 250 -11.33 12.65 -11.39
N ASP A 251 -11.77 12.68 -10.14
CA ASP A 251 -11.70 13.88 -9.31
C ASP A 251 -10.25 14.30 -9.06
N ASP A 252 -9.39 13.37 -8.65
CA ASP A 252 -7.97 13.61 -8.37
C ASP A 252 -7.18 14.04 -9.62
N TYR A 253 -7.47 13.42 -10.76
CA TYR A 253 -6.82 13.68 -12.05
C TYR A 253 -7.03 15.13 -12.51
N SER A 254 -8.13 15.77 -12.10
CA SER A 254 -8.41 17.17 -12.44
C SER A 254 -7.73 18.20 -11.53
N LYS A 255 -7.09 17.78 -10.42
CA LYS A 255 -6.60 18.69 -9.38
C LYS A 255 -5.24 19.29 -9.71
N LEU A 256 -5.00 20.49 -9.18
CA LEU A 256 -3.73 21.19 -9.23
C LEU A 256 -3.13 21.35 -7.82
N PRO A 257 -1.80 21.29 -7.66
CA PRO A 257 -0.81 20.84 -8.66
C PRO A 257 -1.08 19.37 -9.05
N ILE A 258 -0.73 19.00 -10.29
CA ILE A 258 -0.93 17.62 -10.76
C ILE A 258 -0.08 16.68 -9.91
N LYS A 259 -0.70 15.59 -9.44
CA LYS A 259 -0.05 14.49 -8.73
C LYS A 259 -0.56 13.15 -9.26
N PRO A 260 0.25 12.08 -9.23
CA PRO A 260 -0.25 10.73 -9.44
C PRO A 260 -1.31 10.37 -8.39
N THR A 261 -2.26 9.52 -8.77
CA THR A 261 -3.28 8.98 -7.85
C THR A 261 -3.46 7.48 -8.09
N LEU A 262 -3.83 6.73 -7.06
CA LEU A 262 -4.17 5.31 -7.15
C LEU A 262 -5.18 4.90 -6.07
N ASP A 263 -5.89 3.80 -6.32
CA ASP A 263 -6.71 3.13 -5.30
C ASP A 263 -5.80 2.28 -4.41
N GLY A 264 -5.62 2.72 -3.17
CA GLY A 264 -4.68 2.12 -2.21
C GLY A 264 -5.29 1.03 -1.34
N GLU A 265 -6.62 1.03 -1.23
CA GLU A 265 -7.38 0.04 -0.48
C GLU A 265 -8.79 -0.10 -1.09
N PRO A 266 -8.92 -0.92 -2.14
CA PRO A 266 -10.22 -1.28 -2.72
C PRO A 266 -10.92 -2.33 -1.85
N SER A 267 -12.12 -2.74 -2.26
CA SER A 267 -12.76 -3.92 -1.69
C SER A 267 -11.87 -5.16 -1.83
N TYR A 268 -11.40 -5.71 -0.70
CA TYR A 268 -10.53 -6.89 -0.67
C TYR A 268 -11.21 -8.18 -1.11
N GLU A 269 -10.48 -9.05 -1.80
CA GLU A 269 -10.97 -10.39 -2.12
C GLU A 269 -11.28 -11.17 -0.82
N ALA A 270 -12.41 -11.88 -0.83
CA ALA A 270 -12.92 -12.66 0.29
C ALA A 270 -13.20 -11.86 1.57
N ILE A 271 -13.45 -10.54 1.48
CA ILE A 271 -14.00 -9.75 2.59
C ILE A 271 -15.52 -9.57 2.42
N PRO A 272 -16.34 -9.63 3.50
CA PRO A 272 -17.76 -9.34 3.39
C PRO A 272 -18.02 -7.92 2.88
N HIS A 273 -19.09 -7.73 2.11
CA HIS A 273 -19.59 -6.41 1.76
C HIS A 273 -19.89 -5.63 3.05
N GLY A 274 -19.23 -4.48 3.22
CA GLY A 274 -19.40 -3.62 4.38
C GLY A 274 -18.71 -4.12 5.66
N LEU A 275 -17.81 -5.11 5.56
CA LEU A 275 -16.89 -5.62 6.61
C LEU A 275 -17.53 -6.39 7.77
N HIS A 276 -18.57 -5.82 8.40
CA HIS A 276 -18.93 -6.16 9.78
C HIS A 276 -19.97 -7.29 9.91
N ASP A 277 -20.65 -7.66 8.83
CA ASP A 277 -21.64 -8.74 8.83
C ASP A 277 -21.15 -9.91 7.95
N GLY A 278 -20.73 -11.00 8.60
CA GLY A 278 -20.22 -12.19 7.93
C GLY A 278 -21.25 -12.97 7.10
N ASN A 279 -22.53 -12.60 7.18
CA ASN A 279 -23.60 -13.17 6.36
C ASN A 279 -23.81 -12.42 5.03
N GLN A 280 -23.16 -11.27 4.85
CA GLN A 280 -23.18 -10.56 3.58
C GLN A 280 -22.45 -11.35 2.48
N PRO A 281 -22.73 -11.06 1.19
CA PRO A 281 -21.88 -11.50 0.09
C PRO A 281 -20.41 -11.09 0.30
N TYR A 282 -19.50 -11.84 -0.30
CA TYR A 282 -18.06 -11.60 -0.19
C TYR A 282 -17.56 -11.11 -1.54
N TRP A 283 -16.71 -10.09 -1.51
CA TRP A 283 -16.08 -9.56 -2.71
C TRP A 283 -15.21 -10.64 -3.38
N THR A 284 -15.34 -10.78 -4.69
CA THR A 284 -14.71 -11.85 -5.47
C THR A 284 -13.54 -11.33 -6.30
N ALA A 285 -12.79 -12.24 -6.94
CA ALA A 285 -11.79 -11.86 -7.93
C ALA A 285 -12.37 -11.03 -9.09
N ASP A 286 -13.62 -11.26 -9.48
CA ASP A 286 -14.28 -10.51 -10.55
C ASP A 286 -14.50 -9.06 -10.15
N ASP A 287 -14.88 -8.83 -8.90
CA ASP A 287 -15.02 -7.50 -8.32
C ASP A 287 -13.68 -6.79 -8.24
N VAL A 288 -12.65 -7.46 -7.70
CA VAL A 288 -11.30 -6.91 -7.64
C VAL A 288 -10.79 -6.50 -9.04
N ARG A 289 -11.01 -7.31 -10.07
CA ARG A 289 -10.66 -6.93 -11.45
C ARG A 289 -11.42 -5.68 -11.90
N ARG A 290 -12.71 -5.56 -11.59
CA ARG A 290 -13.48 -4.34 -11.90
C ARG A 290 -12.84 -3.11 -11.26
N TYR A 291 -12.59 -3.13 -9.94
CA TYR A 291 -11.92 -2.03 -9.23
C TYR A 291 -10.56 -1.70 -9.85
N ALA A 292 -9.75 -2.72 -10.15
CA ALA A 292 -8.41 -2.53 -10.70
C ALA A 292 -8.41 -1.86 -12.07
N TYR A 293 -9.22 -2.38 -13.01
CA TYR A 293 -9.28 -1.83 -14.37
C TYR A 293 -9.97 -0.48 -14.40
N TRP A 294 -11.06 -0.28 -13.66
CA TRP A 294 -11.73 1.03 -13.56
C TRP A 294 -10.80 2.12 -13.04
N SER A 295 -10.08 1.87 -11.95
CA SER A 295 -9.15 2.85 -11.37
C SER A 295 -8.02 3.21 -12.35
N VAL A 296 -7.39 2.21 -12.96
CA VAL A 296 -6.25 2.44 -13.86
C VAL A 296 -6.67 3.10 -15.17
N PHE A 297 -7.79 2.67 -15.77
CA PHE A 297 -8.28 3.25 -17.03
C PHE A 297 -8.83 4.67 -16.83
N ALA A 298 -9.28 5.01 -15.62
CA ALA A 298 -9.64 6.38 -15.28
C ALA A 298 -8.44 7.33 -15.11
N GLY A 299 -7.20 6.82 -15.15
CA GLY A 299 -5.98 7.63 -15.08
C GLY A 299 -5.06 7.31 -13.90
N GLY A 300 -5.35 6.27 -13.12
CA GLY A 300 -4.50 5.85 -12.00
C GLY A 300 -3.08 5.47 -12.43
N CYS A 301 -2.09 5.78 -11.59
CA CYS A 301 -0.68 5.43 -11.82
C CYS A 301 -0.35 3.95 -11.48
N GLY A 302 -1.33 3.25 -10.94
CA GLY A 302 -1.28 1.85 -10.56
C GLY A 302 -2.50 1.46 -9.73
N PHE A 303 -2.38 0.37 -8.97
CA PHE A 303 -3.45 -0.17 -8.14
C PHE A 303 -2.86 -1.02 -7.01
N THR A 304 -3.48 -0.98 -5.82
CA THR A 304 -3.17 -1.90 -4.72
C THR A 304 -4.27 -2.93 -4.57
N TYR A 305 -3.91 -4.21 -4.65
CA TYR A 305 -4.79 -5.33 -4.33
C TYR A 305 -4.77 -5.61 -2.82
N GLY A 306 -5.82 -6.24 -2.31
CA GLY A 306 -5.75 -6.89 -1.01
C GLY A 306 -6.72 -8.05 -0.88
N HIS A 307 -6.47 -8.88 0.12
CA HIS A 307 -7.23 -10.08 0.42
C HIS A 307 -7.48 -10.14 1.92
N ASN A 308 -8.70 -10.52 2.33
CA ASN A 308 -9.11 -10.52 3.74
C ASN A 308 -8.15 -11.30 4.65
N ALA A 309 -7.76 -12.52 4.23
CA ALA A 309 -6.81 -13.35 4.98
C ALA A 309 -5.36 -12.84 4.94
N ILE A 310 -4.91 -12.27 3.82
CA ILE A 310 -3.52 -11.84 3.64
C ILE A 310 -3.24 -10.57 4.44
N MET A 311 -4.12 -9.58 4.39
CA MET A 311 -3.87 -8.29 5.03
C MET A 311 -3.65 -8.43 6.55
N GLN A 312 -4.38 -9.36 7.18
CA GLN A 312 -4.25 -9.66 8.61
C GLN A 312 -3.36 -10.88 8.91
N MET A 313 -2.73 -11.47 7.89
CA MET A 313 -1.94 -12.71 7.99
C MET A 313 -2.66 -13.76 8.85
N HIS A 314 -3.90 -14.10 8.49
CA HIS A 314 -4.77 -14.96 9.29
C HIS A 314 -4.16 -16.36 9.47
N LYS A 315 -4.03 -16.80 10.72
CA LYS A 315 -3.45 -18.10 11.12
C LYS A 315 -4.44 -18.90 12.00
N PRO A 316 -4.28 -20.24 12.07
CA PRO A 316 -5.13 -21.09 12.90
C PRO A 316 -5.22 -20.71 14.38
N GLU A 317 -4.15 -20.14 14.93
CA GLU A 317 -4.05 -19.73 16.33
C GLU A 317 -4.71 -18.37 16.66
N ASP A 318 -5.24 -17.65 15.66
CA ASP A 318 -5.85 -16.35 15.89
C ASP A 318 -7.15 -16.47 16.68
N ALA A 319 -7.19 -15.87 17.88
CA ALA A 319 -8.35 -15.93 18.76
C ALA A 319 -9.54 -15.07 18.26
N ASN A 320 -9.27 -13.93 17.63
CA ASN A 320 -10.27 -12.97 17.18
C ASN A 320 -9.92 -12.43 15.78
N PRO A 321 -10.04 -13.27 14.73
CA PRO A 321 -9.74 -12.82 13.39
C PRO A 321 -10.79 -11.82 12.90
N ALA A 322 -10.37 -10.86 12.08
CA ALA A 322 -11.22 -9.75 11.65
C ALA A 322 -12.11 -10.14 10.46
N PHE A 323 -13.26 -9.46 10.35
CA PHE A 323 -14.12 -9.42 9.17
C PHE A 323 -14.53 -10.79 8.63
N SER A 324 -14.88 -11.71 9.54
CA SER A 324 -15.40 -13.05 9.21
C SER A 324 -14.54 -13.80 8.18
N VAL A 325 -13.22 -13.62 8.24
CA VAL A 325 -12.26 -14.30 7.38
C VAL A 325 -12.43 -15.83 7.48
N ARG A 326 -12.30 -16.51 6.34
CA ARG A 326 -12.66 -17.92 6.20
C ARG A 326 -11.49 -18.85 5.87
N GLU A 327 -10.33 -18.28 5.53
CA GLU A 327 -9.18 -19.02 5.00
C GLU A 327 -7.88 -18.47 5.58
N TYR A 328 -6.85 -19.31 5.63
CA TYR A 328 -5.55 -18.91 6.16
C TYR A 328 -4.71 -18.17 5.11
N TRP A 329 -3.80 -17.32 5.56
CA TRP A 329 -3.02 -16.46 4.66
C TRP A 329 -2.20 -17.27 3.64
N ASN A 330 -1.66 -18.42 4.03
CA ASN A 330 -0.85 -19.27 3.18
C ASN A 330 -1.67 -19.98 2.09
N GLU A 331 -2.94 -20.29 2.37
CA GLU A 331 -3.90 -20.81 1.39
C GLU A 331 -4.32 -19.71 0.42
N ALA A 332 -4.65 -18.54 0.97
CA ALA A 332 -5.02 -17.31 0.25
C ALA A 332 -3.92 -16.77 -0.66
N LEU A 333 -2.68 -17.25 -0.54
CA LEU A 333 -1.67 -17.01 -1.57
C LEU A 333 -2.21 -17.42 -2.94
N ASN A 334 -2.95 -18.52 -3.05
CA ASN A 334 -3.45 -19.02 -4.33
C ASN A 334 -4.74 -18.33 -4.81
N ALA A 335 -5.19 -17.26 -4.14
CA ALA A 335 -6.42 -16.55 -4.51
C ALA A 335 -6.37 -16.07 -5.98
N PRO A 336 -7.45 -16.26 -6.75
CA PRO A 336 -7.46 -15.94 -8.17
C PRO A 336 -7.25 -14.45 -8.45
N GLY A 337 -7.80 -13.55 -7.64
CA GLY A 337 -7.61 -12.11 -7.81
C GLY A 337 -6.13 -11.72 -7.74
N ALA A 338 -5.39 -12.22 -6.74
CA ALA A 338 -3.95 -11.99 -6.61
C ALA A 338 -3.17 -12.44 -7.86
N ALA A 339 -3.47 -13.63 -8.39
CA ALA A 339 -2.81 -14.16 -9.59
C ALA A 339 -3.15 -13.37 -10.86
N GLN A 340 -4.32 -12.72 -10.91
CA GLN A 340 -4.81 -11.98 -12.07
C GLN A 340 -4.27 -10.55 -12.17
N MET A 341 -3.88 -9.92 -11.06
CA MET A 341 -3.39 -8.53 -11.06
C MET A 341 -2.20 -8.28 -11.99
N GLN A 342 -1.37 -9.29 -12.22
CA GLN A 342 -0.25 -9.22 -13.17
C GLN A 342 -0.69 -8.86 -14.60
N TYR A 343 -1.91 -9.24 -15.01
CA TYR A 343 -2.39 -9.03 -16.37
C TYR A 343 -2.64 -7.55 -16.65
N LEU A 344 -3.15 -6.81 -15.66
CA LEU A 344 -3.31 -5.36 -15.77
C LEU A 344 -1.96 -4.67 -15.93
N LYS A 345 -0.98 -5.02 -15.08
CA LYS A 345 0.39 -4.48 -15.18
C LYS A 345 1.03 -4.79 -16.54
N LYS A 346 0.91 -6.03 -17.02
CA LYS A 346 1.43 -6.45 -18.34
C LYS A 346 0.76 -5.67 -19.47
N LEU A 347 -0.55 -5.47 -19.42
CA LEU A 347 -1.29 -4.71 -20.42
C LEU A 347 -0.78 -3.27 -20.49
N ILE A 348 -0.76 -2.56 -19.36
CA ILE A 348 -0.37 -1.15 -19.32
C ILE A 348 1.09 -0.95 -19.75
N LEU A 349 2.00 -1.85 -19.34
CA LEU A 349 3.41 -1.77 -19.71
C LEU A 349 3.73 -2.30 -21.12
N SER A 350 2.74 -2.86 -21.84
CA SER A 350 2.92 -3.32 -23.23
C SER A 350 2.81 -2.19 -24.27
N LYS A 351 2.40 -1.00 -23.83
CA LYS A 351 2.14 0.18 -24.66
C LYS A 351 3.00 1.37 -24.19
N SER A 352 2.96 2.47 -24.94
CA SER A 352 3.52 3.74 -24.47
C SER A 352 2.80 4.18 -23.19
N PHE A 353 3.59 4.56 -22.19
CA PHE A 353 3.13 4.70 -20.80
C PHE A 353 2.82 6.15 -20.42
N PHE A 354 3.71 7.08 -20.79
CA PHE A 354 3.65 8.47 -20.30
C PHE A 354 2.72 9.36 -21.12
N ASP A 355 2.42 9.00 -22.35
CA ASP A 355 1.43 9.64 -23.23
C ASP A 355 -0.01 9.17 -22.96
N ARG A 356 -0.19 8.16 -22.11
CA ARG A 356 -1.50 7.61 -21.77
C ARG A 356 -2.37 8.65 -21.07
N ILE A 357 -3.64 8.75 -21.47
CA ILE A 357 -4.66 9.55 -20.80
C ILE A 357 -5.97 8.75 -20.64
N PRO A 358 -6.78 9.02 -19.61
CA PRO A 358 -8.19 8.62 -19.62
C PRO A 358 -8.93 9.42 -20.69
N ASP A 359 -9.69 8.74 -21.56
CA ASP A 359 -10.46 9.41 -22.61
C ASP A 359 -11.73 8.65 -22.94
N GLN A 360 -12.84 9.11 -22.34
CA GLN A 360 -14.15 8.52 -22.56
C GLN A 360 -14.78 8.89 -23.90
N SER A 361 -14.23 9.86 -24.65
CA SER A 361 -14.77 10.25 -25.96
C SER A 361 -14.59 9.18 -27.04
N ILE A 362 -13.78 8.15 -26.76
CA ILE A 362 -13.57 6.99 -27.63
C ILE A 362 -14.82 6.09 -27.68
N LEU A 363 -15.64 6.10 -26.62
CA LEU A 363 -16.86 5.34 -26.56
C LEU A 363 -17.97 6.06 -27.33
N VAL A 364 -18.57 5.36 -28.30
CA VAL A 364 -19.68 5.90 -29.12
C VAL A 364 -21.05 5.76 -28.46
N GLU A 365 -21.15 4.87 -27.48
CA GLU A 365 -22.38 4.60 -26.73
C GLU A 365 -22.53 5.57 -25.54
N PRO A 366 -23.76 5.91 -25.14
CA PRO A 366 -23.98 6.70 -23.93
C PRO A 366 -23.39 6.03 -22.68
N GLU A 367 -22.90 6.85 -21.74
CA GLU A 367 -22.40 6.37 -20.46
C GLU A 367 -23.49 5.58 -19.71
N ARG A 368 -23.16 4.36 -19.33
CA ARG A 368 -24.01 3.49 -18.51
C ARG A 368 -23.57 3.57 -17.06
N LEU A 369 -24.50 3.35 -16.15
CA LEU A 369 -24.26 3.43 -14.71
C LEU A 369 -23.78 2.09 -14.14
N LYS A 370 -23.13 2.17 -12.97
CA LYS A 370 -22.68 1.01 -12.20
C LYS A 370 -21.85 0.05 -13.05
N HIS A 371 -22.07 -1.26 -12.93
CA HIS A 371 -21.33 -2.29 -13.68
C HIS A 371 -21.50 -2.21 -15.21
N GLY A 372 -22.45 -1.41 -15.71
CA GLY A 372 -22.55 -1.10 -17.14
C GLY A 372 -21.51 -0.09 -17.63
N TYR A 373 -20.86 0.64 -16.71
CA TYR A 373 -19.86 1.66 -17.03
C TYR A 373 -18.65 1.05 -17.74
N GLN A 374 -18.27 1.67 -18.85
CA GLN A 374 -17.10 1.32 -19.62
C GLN A 374 -16.01 2.36 -19.36
N ALA A 375 -14.83 1.91 -18.96
CA ALA A 375 -13.66 2.76 -18.77
C ALA A 375 -12.79 2.70 -20.03
N ALA A 376 -12.37 3.86 -20.56
CA ALA A 376 -11.51 3.94 -21.74
C ALA A 376 -10.27 4.81 -21.48
N THR A 377 -9.12 4.35 -21.97
CA THR A 377 -7.82 5.04 -21.89
C THR A 377 -7.07 4.83 -23.19
N ARG A 378 -6.32 5.84 -23.64
CA ARG A 378 -5.55 5.78 -24.89
C ARG A 378 -4.18 6.42 -24.75
N GLY A 379 -3.28 6.08 -25.64
CA GLY A 379 -2.04 6.83 -25.90
C GLY A 379 -2.12 7.57 -27.23
N GLU A 380 -0.95 7.87 -27.80
CA GLU A 380 -0.84 8.44 -29.14
C GLU A 380 -1.16 7.40 -30.24
N ASP A 381 -0.83 6.12 -30.01
CA ASP A 381 -0.89 5.04 -31.02
C ASP A 381 -1.74 3.82 -30.63
N TYR A 382 -2.49 3.90 -29.53
CA TYR A 382 -3.43 2.85 -29.08
C TYR A 382 -4.64 3.45 -28.37
N ALA A 383 -5.75 2.71 -28.34
CA ALA A 383 -6.98 3.02 -27.61
C ALA A 383 -7.59 1.74 -27.03
#